data_AF-A0A2V9VA41-F1
#
_entry.id   AF-A0A2V9VA41-F1
#
_cell.length_a   1.000
_cell.length_b   1.000
_cell.length_c   1.000
_cell.angle_alpha   90.00
_cell.angle_beta   90.00
_cell.angle_gamma   90.00
#
_symmetry.space_group_name_H-M   'P 1'
#
loop_
_entity.id
_entity.type
_entity.pdbx_description
1 polymer ?
#
loop_
_entity_poly.entity_id
_entity_poly.type
_entity_poly.pdbx_seq_one_letter_code
_entity_poly.pdbx_strand_id
1 'polypeptide(L)'
;VAVLPRFQVEAGHDLDYSICYPRGRFDRQSIAWDLNYFKYYFLRLAGIPFSEQKLEDDFEALTELLLSAPQDYFLYRDFQSRNIMLLEGNAYFVDYQGGRKGALQYDIASLLYDAKADLPPELRQHLLDYYLDQLACFMAVDRDAFLRYYYGFVYVRIMQALGAYGFRGFYERKAHFLQSVPYALKNLRWLLHNVKLPIALPTLLDAFNSMLGSEKLQGLATSAETLTVRIFSFSFHRGWPKDETGNGGGFVFDGRGLPNPGREERFKPLTGRDAPVIEYLNQQESVHQFFASALSLVDASIYEYQRRGFKHLMVAFGCTGGQHRSVYLAEQLAKRLRARNGVDVVLHHRELESRAE
;
A
#
# COMPACT_ATOMS: atom_id res chain seq x y z
N VAL A 1 -20.49 5.18 -6.57
CA VAL A 1 -20.84 6.52 -6.08
C VAL A 1 -22.26 6.96 -6.47
N ALA A 2 -22.76 6.68 -7.68
CA ALA A 2 -24.08 7.15 -8.13
C ALA A 2 -25.28 6.68 -7.28
N VAL A 3 -25.21 5.47 -6.73
CA VAL A 3 -26.31 4.89 -5.92
C VAL A 3 -26.32 5.46 -4.49
N LEU A 4 -25.21 6.03 -4.02
CA LEU A 4 -25.05 6.48 -2.64
C LEU A 4 -26.07 7.56 -2.24
N PRO A 5 -26.27 8.65 -3.00
CA PRO A 5 -27.27 9.67 -2.66
C PRO A 5 -28.68 9.11 -2.44
N ARG A 6 -29.08 8.11 -3.25
CA ARG A 6 -30.43 7.52 -3.18
C ARG A 6 -30.74 7.01 -1.78
N PHE A 7 -29.90 6.14 -1.21
CA PHE A 7 -30.19 5.60 0.12
C PHE A 7 -29.77 6.53 1.26
N GLN A 8 -28.91 7.53 1.02
CA GLN A 8 -28.65 8.57 2.03
C GLN A 8 -29.87 9.50 2.23
N VAL A 9 -30.57 9.84 1.15
CA VAL A 9 -31.72 10.75 1.18
C VAL A 9 -33.04 9.98 1.33
N GLU A 10 -33.34 9.05 0.43
CA GLU A 10 -34.65 8.38 0.39
C GLU A 10 -34.79 7.32 1.49
N ALA A 11 -33.85 6.38 1.58
CA ALA A 11 -33.95 5.29 2.57
C ALA A 11 -33.90 5.83 4.01
N GLY A 12 -33.33 7.03 4.20
CA GLY A 12 -33.30 7.69 5.49
C GLY A 12 -34.67 8.12 6.01
N HIS A 13 -35.71 8.18 5.19
CA HIS A 13 -37.06 8.59 5.61
C HIS A 13 -37.82 7.50 6.38
N ASP A 14 -37.64 6.23 5.99
CA ASP A 14 -38.43 5.11 6.51
C ASP A 14 -37.70 4.31 7.62
N LEU A 15 -36.43 4.64 7.88
CA LEU A 15 -35.63 3.96 8.90
C LEU A 15 -36.00 4.41 10.32
N ASP A 16 -36.26 3.45 11.20
CA ASP A 16 -36.38 3.69 12.64
C ASP A 16 -34.98 3.85 13.25
N TYR A 17 -34.58 5.11 13.49
CA TYR A 17 -33.27 5.41 14.11
C TYR A 17 -33.22 5.17 15.62
N SER A 18 -34.36 4.86 16.27
CA SER A 18 -34.39 4.58 17.71
C SER A 18 -33.74 3.24 18.07
N ILE A 19 -33.70 2.31 17.11
CA ILE A 19 -33.09 0.97 17.25
C ILE A 19 -31.61 0.92 16.84
N CYS A 20 -31.05 2.01 16.31
CA CYS A 20 -29.65 2.10 15.92
C CYS A 20 -28.70 1.97 17.13
N TYR A 21 -27.68 1.13 17.01
CA TYR A 21 -26.68 0.89 18.06
C TYR A 21 -25.26 1.33 17.63
N PRO A 22 -24.43 1.87 18.53
CA PRO A 22 -24.73 2.25 19.92
C PRO A 22 -25.51 3.56 20.05
N ARG A 23 -25.68 4.32 18.95
CA ARG A 23 -26.35 5.63 18.93
C ARG A 23 -27.09 5.83 17.61
N GLY A 24 -28.28 6.44 17.67
CA GLY A 24 -29.09 6.77 16.49
C GLY A 24 -28.60 7.95 15.66
N ARG A 25 -27.55 8.65 16.09
CA ARG A 25 -26.96 9.77 15.37
C ARG A 25 -25.44 9.74 15.48
N PHE A 26 -24.77 10.18 14.43
CA PHE A 26 -23.34 10.46 14.43
C PHE A 26 -23.08 11.82 15.08
N ASP A 27 -23.19 11.86 16.41
CA ASP A 27 -23.10 13.05 17.24
C ASP A 27 -21.68 13.33 17.78
N ARG A 28 -21.56 14.35 18.64
CA ARG A 28 -20.30 14.73 19.32
C ARG A 28 -19.57 13.53 19.92
N GLN A 29 -20.31 12.69 20.66
CA GLN A 29 -19.73 11.53 21.33
C GLN A 29 -19.20 10.51 20.31
N SER A 30 -19.91 10.31 19.21
CA SER A 30 -19.49 9.41 18.14
C SER A 30 -18.19 9.88 17.47
N ILE A 31 -18.07 11.18 17.20
CA ILE A 31 -16.83 11.79 16.67
C ILE A 31 -15.71 11.68 17.70
N ALA A 32 -15.96 12.03 18.96
CA ALA A 32 -14.97 11.94 20.03
C ALA A 32 -14.44 10.52 20.23
N TRP A 33 -15.26 9.48 20.08
CA TRP A 33 -14.79 8.10 20.10
C TRP A 33 -13.79 7.81 18.98
N ASP A 34 -14.07 8.23 17.75
CA ASP A 34 -13.16 8.04 16.61
C ASP A 34 -11.82 8.74 16.82
N LEU A 35 -11.87 10.00 17.27
CA LEU A 35 -10.68 10.82 17.51
C LEU A 35 -9.83 10.29 18.67
N ASN A 36 -10.47 9.85 19.76
CA ASN A 36 -9.76 9.23 20.89
C ASN A 36 -9.19 7.86 20.53
N TYR A 37 -9.90 7.09 19.69
CA TYR A 37 -9.41 5.81 19.21
C TYR A 37 -8.11 5.99 18.41
N PHE A 38 -8.04 7.00 17.54
CA PHE A 38 -6.81 7.42 16.88
C PHE A 38 -5.71 7.85 17.88
N LYS A 39 -6.04 8.75 18.80
CA LYS A 39 -5.10 9.29 19.81
C LYS A 39 -4.42 8.18 20.61
N TYR A 40 -5.19 7.26 21.18
CA TYR A 40 -4.66 6.25 22.08
C TYR A 40 -4.15 4.99 21.39
N TYR A 41 -4.82 4.52 20.33
CA TYR A 41 -4.44 3.26 19.69
C TYR A 41 -3.54 3.43 18.47
N PHE A 42 -3.42 4.64 17.92
CA PHE A 42 -2.46 4.90 16.86
C PHE A 42 -1.32 5.79 17.32
N LEU A 43 -1.55 7.07 17.63
CA LEU A 43 -0.47 8.02 17.94
C LEU A 43 0.42 7.54 19.09
N ARG A 44 -0.20 7.20 20.23
CA ARG A 44 0.51 6.75 21.42
C ARG A 44 1.29 5.45 21.19
N LEU A 45 0.71 4.46 20.51
CA LEU A 45 1.38 3.17 20.22
C LEU A 45 2.44 3.29 19.11
N ALA A 46 2.25 4.21 18.17
CA ALA A 46 3.24 4.55 17.16
C ALA A 46 4.44 5.28 17.76
N GLY A 47 4.29 5.92 18.92
CA GLY A 47 5.32 6.73 19.57
C GLY A 47 5.39 8.15 19.02
N ILE A 48 4.27 8.67 18.50
CA ILE A 48 4.19 10.03 17.98
C ILE A 48 3.95 10.99 19.16
N PRO A 49 4.79 12.03 19.34
CA PRO A 49 4.61 12.98 20.42
C PRO A 49 3.41 13.90 20.15
N PHE A 50 2.62 14.15 21.19
CA PHE A 50 1.55 15.17 21.18
C PHE A 50 1.27 15.64 22.61
N SER A 51 0.69 16.84 22.75
CA SER A 51 0.15 17.35 24.03
C SER A 51 -1.30 16.91 24.17
N GLU A 52 -1.65 16.24 25.26
CA GLU A 52 -3.03 15.75 25.51
C GLU A 52 -4.05 16.89 25.41
N GLN A 53 -3.88 17.94 26.21
CA GLN A 53 -4.84 19.06 26.26
C GLN A 53 -4.95 19.76 24.90
N LYS A 54 -3.83 20.14 24.28
CA LYS A 54 -3.86 20.90 23.03
C LYS A 54 -4.43 20.09 21.85
N LEU A 55 -4.22 18.77 21.85
CA LEU A 55 -4.80 17.90 20.83
C LEU A 55 -6.31 17.71 21.07
N GLU A 56 -6.76 17.66 22.32
CA GLU A 56 -8.19 17.66 22.65
C GLU A 56 -8.88 18.97 22.27
N ASP A 57 -8.22 20.11 22.44
CA ASP A 57 -8.73 21.42 22.00
C ASP A 57 -8.94 21.43 20.47
N ASP A 58 -7.98 20.89 19.70
CA ASP A 58 -8.10 20.73 18.24
C ASP A 58 -9.22 19.75 17.87
N PHE A 59 -9.37 18.63 18.60
CA PHE A 59 -10.46 17.69 18.38
C PHE A 59 -11.83 18.31 18.62
N GLU A 60 -11.96 19.14 19.64
CA GLU A 60 -13.20 19.85 19.92
C GLU A 60 -13.53 20.85 18.81
N ALA A 61 -12.54 21.65 18.37
CA ALA A 61 -12.71 22.59 17.26
C ALA A 61 -13.12 21.89 15.96
N LEU A 62 -12.50 20.74 15.65
CA LEU A 62 -12.90 19.92 14.50
C LEU A 62 -14.31 19.38 14.67
N THR A 63 -14.67 18.90 15.87
CA THR A 63 -15.99 18.36 16.15
C THR A 63 -17.08 19.41 15.99
N GLU A 64 -16.87 20.65 16.45
CA GLU A 64 -17.82 21.76 16.25
C GLU A 64 -18.02 22.10 14.77
N LEU A 65 -16.94 22.12 13.98
CA LEU A 65 -17.02 22.34 12.54
C LEU A 65 -17.91 21.27 11.88
N LEU A 66 -17.68 19.99 12.21
CA LEU A 66 -18.43 18.88 11.61
C LEU A 66 -19.88 18.87 12.05
N LEU A 67 -20.15 19.21 13.31
CA LEU A 67 -21.51 19.26 13.83
C LEU A 67 -22.34 20.42 13.24
N SER A 68 -21.67 21.41 12.65
CA SER A 68 -22.32 22.51 11.94
C SER A 68 -22.81 22.12 10.54
N ALA A 69 -22.43 20.95 10.01
CA ALA A 69 -22.96 20.44 8.75
C ALA A 69 -24.38 19.87 8.94
N PRO A 70 -25.27 19.90 7.92
CA PRO A 70 -26.55 19.18 7.96
C PRO A 70 -26.38 17.67 8.21
N GLN A 71 -27.19 17.08 9.11
CA GLN A 71 -26.98 15.70 9.61
C GLN A 71 -28.22 14.81 9.61
N ASP A 72 -29.30 15.23 8.95
CA ASP A 72 -30.59 14.54 8.98
C ASP A 72 -30.73 13.47 7.88
N TYR A 73 -29.61 12.95 7.39
CA TYR A 73 -29.55 11.95 6.33
C TYR A 73 -29.16 10.58 6.89
N PHE A 74 -29.40 9.52 6.13
CA PHE A 74 -28.85 8.22 6.46
C PHE A 74 -27.34 8.20 6.18
N LEU A 75 -26.57 7.93 7.23
CA LEU A 75 -25.13 7.73 7.21
C LEU A 75 -24.87 6.22 7.32
N TYR A 76 -24.24 5.63 6.30
CA TYR A 76 -23.95 4.20 6.22
C TYR A 76 -22.85 3.79 7.20
N ARG A 77 -21.95 4.73 7.56
CA ARG A 77 -20.86 4.61 8.53
C ARG A 77 -19.65 3.81 8.01
N ASP A 78 -19.84 2.55 7.66
CA ASP A 78 -18.75 1.68 7.17
C ASP A 78 -18.79 1.51 5.64
N PHE A 79 -18.95 2.65 4.95
CA PHE A 79 -19.01 2.70 3.49
C PHE A 79 -17.61 2.64 2.87
N GLN A 80 -17.06 1.44 2.81
CA GLN A 80 -15.74 1.13 2.24
C GLN A 80 -15.89 0.29 0.96
N SER A 81 -14.88 0.30 0.09
CA SER A 81 -14.92 -0.43 -1.19
C SER A 81 -15.22 -1.93 -1.02
N ARG A 82 -14.68 -2.54 0.04
CA ARG A 82 -14.90 -3.95 0.40
C ARG A 82 -16.33 -4.33 0.78
N ASN A 83 -17.16 -3.34 1.11
CA ASN A 83 -18.55 -3.53 1.52
C ASN A 83 -19.53 -3.30 0.35
N ILE A 84 -18.99 -3.15 -0.86
CA ILE A 84 -19.74 -2.99 -2.12
C ILE A 84 -19.47 -4.23 -2.98
N MET A 85 -20.49 -5.07 -3.14
CA MET A 85 -20.46 -6.29 -3.97
C MET A 85 -21.03 -6.00 -5.34
N LEU A 86 -20.42 -6.55 -6.38
CA LEU A 86 -20.93 -6.46 -7.75
C LEU A 86 -21.47 -7.81 -8.20
N LEU A 87 -22.74 -7.83 -8.60
CA LEU A 87 -23.39 -9.01 -9.15
C LEU A 87 -24.19 -8.59 -10.39
N GLU A 88 -23.86 -9.19 -11.54
CA GLU A 88 -24.52 -8.91 -12.83
C GLU A 88 -24.57 -7.41 -13.18
N GLY A 89 -23.47 -6.69 -12.90
CA GLY A 89 -23.37 -5.25 -13.17
C GLY A 89 -24.09 -4.35 -12.16
N ASN A 90 -24.77 -4.93 -11.16
CA ASN A 90 -25.47 -4.19 -10.12
C ASN A 90 -24.66 -4.17 -8.81
N ALA A 91 -24.72 -3.03 -8.10
CA ALA A 91 -24.07 -2.86 -6.81
C ALA A 91 -25.00 -3.27 -5.66
N TYR A 92 -24.47 -4.11 -4.78
CA TYR A 92 -25.10 -4.55 -3.54
C TYR A 92 -24.25 -4.10 -2.36
N PHE A 93 -24.90 -3.68 -1.28
CA PHE A 93 -24.23 -3.06 -0.13
C PHE A 93 -24.42 -3.94 1.11
N VAL A 94 -23.33 -4.24 1.80
CA VAL A 94 -23.32 -5.07 3.02
C VAL A 94 -22.67 -4.32 4.18
N ASP A 95 -22.76 -4.85 5.41
CA ASP A 95 -22.10 -4.26 6.59
C ASP A 95 -22.67 -2.88 7.00
N TYR A 96 -23.98 -2.66 6.79
CA TYR A 96 -24.68 -1.41 7.13
C TYR A 96 -25.22 -1.33 8.56
N GLN A 97 -24.94 -2.32 9.42
CA GLN A 97 -25.45 -2.35 10.80
C GLN A 97 -24.94 -1.18 11.66
N GLY A 98 -23.88 -0.50 11.23
CA GLY A 98 -23.40 0.75 11.84
C GLY A 98 -24.20 1.99 11.43
N GLY A 99 -25.17 1.85 10.52
CA GLY A 99 -25.93 2.94 9.93
C GLY A 99 -26.77 3.72 10.93
N ARG A 100 -26.83 5.05 10.77
CA ARG A 100 -27.48 5.99 11.70
C ARG A 100 -27.74 7.35 11.03
N LYS A 101 -28.36 8.32 11.71
CA LYS A 101 -28.45 9.69 11.18
C LYS A 101 -27.08 10.37 11.14
N GLY A 102 -26.76 11.08 10.07
CA GLY A 102 -25.52 11.84 9.97
C GLY A 102 -25.40 12.66 8.70
N ALA A 103 -24.20 13.22 8.50
CA ALA A 103 -23.88 14.09 7.37
C ALA A 103 -23.52 13.27 6.11
N LEU A 104 -23.98 13.74 4.95
CA LEU A 104 -23.77 13.11 3.64
C LEU A 104 -22.29 12.89 3.29
N GLN A 105 -21.46 13.86 3.65
CA GLN A 105 -20.02 13.91 3.40
C GLN A 105 -19.29 12.67 3.93
N TYR A 106 -19.78 12.08 5.03
CA TYR A 106 -19.06 11.03 5.75
C TYR A 106 -18.83 9.78 4.90
N ASP A 107 -19.88 9.28 4.24
CA ASP A 107 -19.80 8.02 3.49
C ASP A 107 -18.99 8.20 2.19
N ILE A 108 -19.19 9.31 1.48
CA ILE A 108 -18.41 9.59 0.26
C ILE A 108 -16.93 9.85 0.61
N ALA A 109 -16.62 10.49 1.74
CA ALA A 109 -15.27 10.59 2.26
C ALA A 109 -14.67 9.20 2.58
N SER A 110 -15.45 8.33 3.23
CA SER A 110 -15.04 6.96 3.55
C SER A 110 -14.69 6.14 2.30
N LEU A 111 -15.49 6.25 1.23
CA LEU A 111 -15.25 5.50 0.00
C LEU A 111 -14.06 6.05 -0.79
N LEU A 112 -13.99 7.37 -0.98
CA LEU A 112 -12.97 7.99 -1.85
C LEU A 112 -11.58 7.98 -1.23
N TYR A 113 -11.49 8.00 0.10
CA TYR A 113 -10.23 7.93 0.85
C TYR A 113 -10.01 6.56 1.51
N ASP A 114 -10.70 5.51 1.04
CA ASP A 114 -10.41 4.14 1.42
C ASP A 114 -8.95 3.81 1.07
N ALA A 115 -8.14 3.60 2.10
CA ALA A 115 -6.70 3.41 2.00
C ALA A 115 -6.34 2.26 1.04
N LYS A 116 -7.11 1.16 1.06
CA LYS A 116 -6.81 -0.02 0.22
C LYS A 116 -7.21 0.16 -1.24
N ALA A 117 -8.15 1.03 -1.53
CA ALA A 117 -8.55 1.32 -2.91
C ALA A 117 -7.50 2.17 -3.64
N ASP A 118 -6.64 2.88 -2.90
CA ASP A 118 -5.55 3.74 -3.39
C ASP A 118 -5.90 4.58 -4.63
N LEU A 119 -7.12 5.15 -4.63
CA LEU A 119 -7.62 5.92 -5.77
C LEU A 119 -6.74 7.15 -6.02
N PRO A 120 -6.35 7.45 -7.28
CA PRO A 120 -5.65 8.68 -7.62
C PRO A 120 -6.47 9.95 -7.30
N PRO A 121 -5.84 11.07 -6.95
CA PRO A 121 -6.54 12.32 -6.63
C PRO A 121 -7.52 12.79 -7.71
N GLU A 122 -7.14 12.69 -8.97
CA GLU A 122 -7.95 13.11 -10.12
C GLU A 122 -9.24 12.28 -10.21
N LEU A 123 -9.12 10.97 -9.97
CA LEU A 123 -10.26 10.07 -9.93
C LEU A 123 -11.16 10.35 -8.72
N ARG A 124 -10.59 10.67 -7.54
CA ARG A 124 -11.39 11.06 -6.37
C ARG A 124 -12.21 12.31 -6.67
N GLN A 125 -11.61 13.31 -7.30
CA GLN A 125 -12.30 14.54 -7.66
C GLN A 125 -13.44 14.25 -8.65
N HIS A 126 -13.17 13.50 -9.72
CA HIS A 126 -14.20 13.14 -10.70
C HIS A 126 -15.36 12.36 -10.07
N LEU A 127 -15.07 11.42 -9.17
CA LEU A 127 -16.09 10.64 -8.47
C LEU A 127 -16.88 11.48 -7.45
N LEU A 128 -16.25 12.47 -6.82
CA LEU A 128 -16.92 13.42 -5.93
C LEU A 128 -17.86 14.33 -6.72
N ASP A 129 -17.40 14.87 -7.84
CA ASP A 129 -18.23 15.70 -8.72
C ASP A 129 -19.44 14.91 -9.23
N TYR A 130 -19.21 13.67 -9.66
CA TYR A 130 -20.29 12.78 -10.09
C TYR A 130 -21.24 12.43 -8.94
N TYR A 131 -20.74 12.24 -7.71
CA TYR A 131 -21.60 12.07 -6.54
C TYR A 131 -22.50 13.31 -6.31
N LEU A 132 -21.95 14.52 -6.40
CA LEU A 132 -22.70 15.77 -6.22
C LEU A 132 -23.73 15.98 -7.33
N ASP A 133 -23.41 15.63 -8.58
CA ASP A 133 -24.36 15.63 -9.69
C ASP A 133 -25.55 14.70 -9.41
N GLN A 134 -25.28 13.49 -8.92
CA GLN A 134 -26.33 12.54 -8.59
C GLN A 134 -27.14 12.96 -7.36
N LEU A 135 -26.51 13.58 -6.36
CA LEU A 135 -27.20 14.13 -5.19
C LEU A 135 -28.17 15.25 -5.57
N ALA A 136 -27.83 16.07 -6.58
CA ALA A 136 -28.69 17.14 -7.07
C ALA A 136 -30.01 16.65 -7.68
N CYS A 137 -30.12 15.36 -8.02
CA CYS A 137 -31.38 14.74 -8.45
C CYS A 137 -32.36 14.49 -7.30
N PHE A 138 -31.88 14.45 -6.04
CA PHE A 138 -32.70 14.14 -4.85
C PHE A 138 -32.96 15.37 -3.98
N MET A 139 -32.07 16.36 -4.00
CA MET A 139 -32.18 17.57 -3.17
C MET A 139 -31.41 18.75 -3.78
N ALA A 140 -31.70 19.96 -3.34
CA ALA A 140 -30.89 21.13 -3.70
C ALA A 140 -29.48 21.00 -3.10
N VAL A 141 -28.45 21.18 -3.93
CA VAL A 141 -27.04 21.05 -3.53
C VAL A 141 -26.31 22.36 -3.74
N ASP A 142 -25.82 22.94 -2.64
CA ASP A 142 -24.77 23.95 -2.67
C ASP A 142 -23.41 23.25 -2.52
N ARG A 143 -22.62 23.25 -3.61
CA ARG A 143 -21.34 22.55 -3.64
C ARG A 143 -20.31 23.17 -2.71
N ASP A 144 -20.27 24.50 -2.61
CA ASP A 144 -19.30 25.18 -1.76
C ASP A 144 -19.61 24.93 -0.29
N ALA A 145 -20.90 24.96 0.08
CA ALA A 145 -21.34 24.59 1.41
C ALA A 145 -21.02 23.11 1.73
N PHE A 146 -21.18 22.19 0.76
CA PHE A 146 -20.81 20.79 0.94
C PHE A 146 -19.30 20.62 1.19
N LEU A 147 -18.48 21.25 0.34
CA LEU A 147 -17.02 21.15 0.36
C LEU A 147 -16.40 21.79 1.60
N ARG A 148 -17.05 22.80 2.20
CA ARG A 148 -16.64 23.43 3.46
C ARG A 148 -16.42 22.41 4.59
N TYR A 149 -17.22 21.35 4.63
CA TYR A 149 -17.16 20.31 5.67
C TYR A 149 -16.51 19.01 5.19
N TYR A 150 -16.51 18.76 3.89
CA TYR A 150 -16.09 17.50 3.28
C TYR A 150 -14.73 17.01 3.78
N TYR A 151 -13.70 17.85 3.70
CA TYR A 151 -12.36 17.44 4.10
C TYR A 151 -12.21 17.25 5.62
N GLY A 152 -13.02 17.91 6.43
CA GLY A 152 -13.06 17.62 7.86
C GLY A 152 -13.51 16.18 8.13
N PHE A 153 -14.53 15.71 7.39
CA PHE A 153 -14.97 14.31 7.45
C PHE A 153 -13.92 13.35 6.88
N VAL A 154 -13.18 13.74 5.83
CA VAL A 154 -12.04 12.95 5.34
C VAL A 154 -10.98 12.76 6.43
N TYR A 155 -10.62 13.81 7.17
CA TYR A 155 -9.68 13.70 8.29
C TYR A 155 -10.20 12.76 9.38
N VAL A 156 -11.48 12.86 9.78
CA VAL A 156 -12.09 11.95 10.76
C VAL A 156 -12.05 10.49 10.28
N ARG A 157 -12.38 10.24 9.01
CA ARG A 157 -12.33 8.89 8.43
C ARG A 157 -10.93 8.29 8.44
N ILE A 158 -9.93 9.09 8.08
CA ILE A 158 -8.53 8.65 8.10
C ILE A 158 -8.08 8.37 9.53
N MET A 159 -8.40 9.23 10.49
CA MET A 159 -8.08 9.01 11.90
C MET A 159 -8.76 7.76 12.44
N GLN A 160 -10.04 7.55 12.16
CA GLN A 160 -10.78 6.35 12.58
C GLN A 160 -10.14 5.07 12.00
N ALA A 161 -9.78 5.07 10.71
CA ALA A 161 -9.09 3.95 10.07
C ALA A 161 -7.71 3.68 10.71
N LEU A 162 -6.92 4.74 10.96
CA LEU A 162 -5.62 4.64 11.62
C LEU A 162 -5.77 4.11 13.06
N GLY A 163 -6.76 4.57 13.82
CA GLY A 163 -7.08 4.00 15.14
C GLY A 163 -7.31 2.49 15.08
N ALA A 164 -8.07 2.02 14.08
CA ALA A 164 -8.33 0.59 13.88
C ALA A 164 -7.06 -0.18 13.48
N TYR A 165 -6.24 0.37 12.59
CA TYR A 165 -4.96 -0.24 12.21
C TYR A 165 -3.99 -0.30 13.38
N GLY A 166 -3.95 0.73 14.21
CA GLY A 166 -3.11 0.80 15.40
C GLY A 166 -3.56 -0.19 16.47
N PHE A 167 -4.86 -0.27 16.76
CA PHE A 167 -5.40 -1.25 17.70
C PHE A 167 -5.11 -2.68 17.22
N ARG A 168 -5.50 -3.04 16.00
CA ARG A 168 -5.31 -4.43 15.53
C ARG A 168 -3.85 -4.76 15.28
N GLY A 169 -3.09 -3.79 14.77
CA GLY A 169 -1.68 -3.96 14.40
C GLY A 169 -0.72 -3.91 15.58
N PHE A 170 -0.73 -2.82 16.36
CA PHE A 170 0.18 -2.64 17.48
C PHE A 170 -0.30 -3.35 18.75
N TYR A 171 -1.60 -3.26 19.09
CA TYR A 171 -2.12 -3.82 20.34
C TYR A 171 -2.45 -5.32 20.22
N GLU A 172 -3.25 -5.74 19.23
CA GLU A 172 -3.56 -7.17 19.00
C GLU A 172 -2.46 -7.94 18.25
N ARG A 173 -1.38 -7.27 17.83
CA ARG A 173 -0.22 -7.85 17.13
C ARG A 173 -0.55 -8.51 15.78
N LYS A 174 -1.60 -8.05 15.09
CA LYS A 174 -1.99 -8.54 13.75
C LYS A 174 -1.29 -7.71 12.67
N ALA A 175 -0.06 -8.09 12.33
CA ALA A 175 0.85 -7.31 11.46
C ALA A 175 0.26 -6.87 10.11
N HIS A 176 -0.63 -7.67 9.49
CA HIS A 176 -1.24 -7.34 8.20
C HIS A 176 -2.13 -6.07 8.23
N PHE A 177 -2.62 -5.64 9.40
CA PHE A 177 -3.32 -4.35 9.52
C PHE A 177 -2.37 -3.16 9.36
N LEU A 178 -1.10 -3.30 9.75
CA LEU A 178 -0.09 -2.26 9.61
C LEU A 178 0.29 -1.99 8.15
N GLN A 179 0.07 -2.95 7.25
CA GLN A 179 0.29 -2.78 5.80
C GLN A 179 -0.64 -1.74 5.17
N SER A 180 -1.74 -1.35 5.84
CA SER A 180 -2.67 -0.32 5.36
C SER A 180 -2.30 1.11 5.80
N VAL A 181 -1.43 1.24 6.82
CA VAL A 181 -0.94 2.54 7.32
C VAL A 181 -0.24 3.38 6.23
N PRO A 182 0.62 2.84 5.35
CA PRO A 182 1.30 3.60 4.32
C PRO A 182 0.35 4.35 3.38
N TYR A 183 -0.74 3.70 2.97
CA TYR A 183 -1.76 4.32 2.12
C TYR A 183 -2.50 5.45 2.85
N ALA A 184 -2.78 5.27 4.14
CA ALA A 184 -3.34 6.35 4.96
C ALA A 184 -2.37 7.54 5.11
N LEU A 185 -1.06 7.28 5.25
CA LEU A 185 -0.03 8.34 5.27
C LEU A 185 0.10 9.05 3.92
N LYS A 186 -0.02 8.33 2.80
CA LYS A 186 -0.07 8.93 1.46
C LYS A 186 -1.26 9.89 1.33
N ASN A 187 -2.44 9.49 1.83
CA ASN A 187 -3.62 10.33 1.88
C ASN A 187 -3.42 11.58 2.76
N LEU A 188 -2.86 11.42 3.97
CA LEU A 188 -2.55 12.54 4.85
C LEU A 188 -1.57 13.52 4.21
N ARG A 189 -0.50 13.01 3.57
CA ARG A 189 0.45 13.86 2.85
C ARG A 189 -0.27 14.68 1.78
N TRP A 190 -1.12 14.06 0.96
CA TRP A 190 -1.87 14.80 -0.05
C TRP A 190 -2.77 15.88 0.58
N LEU A 191 -3.50 15.57 1.66
CA LEU A 191 -4.38 16.51 2.34
C LEU A 191 -3.62 17.71 2.91
N LEU A 192 -2.50 17.49 3.60
CA LEU A 192 -1.69 18.56 4.19
C LEU A 192 -1.15 19.56 3.15
N HIS A 193 -0.92 19.10 1.91
CA HIS A 193 -0.40 19.97 0.84
C HIS A 193 -1.50 20.65 0.02
N ASN A 194 -2.67 20.02 -0.14
CA ASN A 194 -3.69 20.46 -1.10
C ASN A 194 -4.97 20.99 -0.45
N VAL A 195 -5.15 20.80 0.85
CA VAL A 195 -6.40 21.13 1.54
C VAL A 195 -6.15 22.07 2.69
N LYS A 196 -6.95 23.15 2.72
CA LYS A 196 -7.02 24.08 3.84
C LYS A 196 -8.39 23.96 4.50
N LEU A 197 -8.41 23.58 5.79
CA LEU A 197 -9.64 23.60 6.58
C LEU A 197 -10.03 25.03 6.95
N PRO A 198 -11.33 25.30 7.18
CA PRO A 198 -11.81 26.62 7.61
C PRO A 198 -11.49 26.96 9.07
N ILE A 199 -10.80 26.07 9.78
CA ILE A 199 -10.39 26.20 11.19
C ILE A 199 -8.90 25.86 11.32
N ALA A 200 -8.24 26.38 12.37
CA ALA A 200 -6.86 26.03 12.70
C ALA A 200 -6.83 24.81 13.62
N LEU A 201 -5.94 23.86 13.33
CA LEU A 201 -5.74 22.63 14.12
C LEU A 201 -4.22 22.36 14.30
N PRO A 202 -3.46 23.30 14.89
CA PRO A 202 -2.00 23.26 14.86
C PRO A 202 -1.42 21.98 15.46
N THR A 203 -1.95 21.51 16.60
CA THR A 203 -1.44 20.32 17.30
C THR A 203 -1.72 19.05 16.51
N LEU A 204 -2.90 18.95 15.89
CA LEU A 204 -3.26 17.82 15.04
C LEU A 204 -2.39 17.78 13.76
N LEU A 205 -2.18 18.93 13.12
CA LEU A 205 -1.33 19.02 11.93
C LEU A 205 0.12 18.69 12.25
N ASP A 206 0.64 19.14 13.40
CA ASP A 206 1.97 18.76 13.89
C ASP A 206 2.09 17.26 14.16
N ALA A 207 1.06 16.63 14.73
CA ALA A 207 1.02 15.19 14.92
C ALA A 207 1.05 14.45 13.57
N PHE A 208 0.30 14.91 12.56
CA PHE A 208 0.37 14.32 11.21
C PHE A 208 1.73 14.52 10.54
N ASN A 209 2.35 15.69 10.65
CA ASN A 209 3.70 15.92 10.15
C ASN A 209 4.73 15.01 10.84
N SER A 210 4.60 14.83 12.16
CA SER A 210 5.43 13.90 12.94
C SER A 210 5.24 12.45 12.50
N MET A 211 4.02 12.04 12.18
CA MET A 211 3.74 10.73 11.57
C MET A 211 4.42 10.56 10.22
N LEU A 212 4.35 11.57 9.35
CA LEU A 212 5.00 11.54 8.04
C LEU A 212 6.53 11.51 8.12
N GLY A 213 7.12 12.09 9.17
CA GLY A 213 8.56 12.04 9.45
C GLY A 213 9.03 10.80 10.22
N SER A 214 8.13 9.94 10.70
CA SER A 214 8.48 8.80 11.54
C SER A 214 9.12 7.66 10.72
N GLU A 215 10.40 7.36 10.95
CA GLU A 215 11.10 6.23 10.32
C GLU A 215 10.38 4.89 10.57
N LYS A 216 9.85 4.69 11.79
CA LYS A 216 9.07 3.49 12.15
C LYS A 216 7.86 3.33 11.24
N LEU A 217 7.09 4.39 11.01
CA LEU A 217 5.90 4.33 10.17
C LEU A 217 6.25 4.26 8.68
N GLN A 218 7.32 4.92 8.25
CA GLN A 218 7.85 4.78 6.88
C GLN A 218 8.34 3.35 6.60
N GLY A 219 8.95 2.69 7.58
CA GLY A 219 9.37 1.29 7.49
C GLY A 219 8.21 0.29 7.35
N LEU A 220 6.98 0.67 7.73
CA LEU A 220 5.79 -0.15 7.46
C LEU A 220 5.42 -0.14 5.97
N ALA A 221 5.74 0.93 5.23
CA ALA A 221 5.50 1.07 3.79
C ALA A 221 6.26 0.03 2.97
N THR A 222 7.49 -0.27 3.38
CA THR A 222 8.33 -1.31 2.77
C THR A 222 7.82 -2.75 2.96
N SER A 223 6.76 -2.97 3.76
CA SER A 223 6.19 -4.31 3.99
C SER A 223 4.98 -4.66 3.12
N ALA A 224 4.37 -3.67 2.44
CA ALA A 224 3.13 -3.87 1.67
C ALA A 224 3.39 -4.26 0.21
N GLU A 225 4.62 -4.07 -0.30
CA GLU A 225 4.94 -4.36 -1.69
C GLU A 225 6.26 -5.11 -1.80
N THR A 226 6.20 -6.45 -1.90
CA THR A 226 7.36 -7.30 -2.16
C THR A 226 7.92 -7.02 -3.55
N LEU A 227 9.21 -6.70 -3.65
CA LEU A 227 9.91 -6.61 -4.93
C LEU A 227 10.15 -8.02 -5.44
N THR A 228 9.63 -8.35 -6.62
CA THR A 228 9.94 -9.62 -7.28
C THR A 228 11.25 -9.48 -8.07
N VAL A 229 12.29 -10.19 -7.66
CA VAL A 229 13.56 -10.27 -8.38
C VAL A 229 13.57 -11.53 -9.24
N ARG A 230 13.53 -11.35 -10.55
CA ARG A 230 13.62 -12.42 -11.56
C ARG A 230 15.06 -12.64 -11.95
N ILE A 231 15.60 -13.80 -11.64
CA ILE A 231 16.98 -14.17 -11.87
C ILE A 231 17.05 -15.16 -13.02
N PHE A 232 17.89 -14.89 -14.00
CA PHE A 232 18.09 -15.74 -15.17
C PHE A 232 19.54 -16.22 -15.26
N SER A 233 19.74 -17.47 -15.68
CA SER A 233 20.98 -17.90 -16.31
C SER A 233 20.75 -18.19 -17.79
N PHE A 234 21.66 -17.74 -18.66
CA PHE A 234 21.51 -17.90 -20.11
C PHE A 234 22.84 -18.12 -20.85
N SER A 235 22.72 -18.50 -22.13
CA SER A 235 23.79 -18.59 -23.11
C SER A 235 23.82 -17.35 -24.01
N PHE A 236 24.98 -16.71 -24.14
CA PHE A 236 25.17 -15.63 -25.12
C PHE A 236 24.96 -16.10 -26.58
N HIS A 237 25.09 -17.40 -26.88
CA HIS A 237 24.76 -17.91 -28.22
C HIS A 237 23.25 -17.87 -28.52
N ARG A 238 22.39 -17.85 -27.50
CA ARG A 238 20.92 -17.79 -27.65
C ARG A 238 20.34 -16.41 -27.35
N GLY A 239 21.20 -15.39 -27.20
CA GLY A 239 20.82 -14.02 -26.82
C GLY A 239 20.44 -13.88 -25.35
N TRP A 240 20.39 -12.66 -24.84
CA TRP A 240 19.99 -12.41 -23.45
C TRP A 240 18.45 -12.39 -23.27
N PRO A 241 17.93 -12.69 -22.06
CA PRO A 241 16.51 -12.60 -21.76
C PRO A 241 15.98 -11.17 -21.91
N LYS A 242 14.77 -11.02 -22.47
CA LYS A 242 14.09 -9.72 -22.54
C LYS A 242 13.32 -9.47 -21.24
N ASP A 243 13.33 -8.23 -20.78
CA ASP A 243 12.46 -7.80 -19.69
C ASP A 243 11.06 -7.52 -20.22
N GLU A 244 10.07 -8.23 -19.69
CA GLU A 244 8.66 -8.09 -20.05
C GLU A 244 7.87 -7.23 -19.05
N THR A 245 8.53 -6.70 -18.01
CA THR A 245 7.87 -6.07 -16.85
C THR A 245 7.75 -4.54 -16.90
N GLY A 246 8.13 -3.93 -18.04
CA GLY A 246 7.81 -2.53 -18.34
C GLY A 246 8.72 -1.45 -17.72
N ASN A 247 9.71 -1.82 -16.90
CA ASN A 247 10.61 -0.85 -16.23
C ASN A 247 11.92 -0.56 -17.00
N GLY A 248 12.08 -1.10 -18.21
CA GLY A 248 13.22 -0.80 -19.08
C GLY A 248 14.47 -1.65 -18.84
N GLY A 249 14.36 -2.79 -18.17
CA GLY A 249 15.44 -3.77 -18.02
C GLY A 249 15.94 -3.94 -16.59
N GLY A 250 17.13 -4.51 -16.48
CA GLY A 250 17.80 -4.80 -15.23
C GLY A 250 19.28 -5.10 -15.49
N PHE A 251 19.89 -5.99 -14.72
CA PHE A 251 21.31 -6.31 -14.89
C PHE A 251 21.53 -7.49 -15.83
N VAL A 252 22.55 -7.37 -16.68
CA VAL A 252 23.13 -8.51 -17.42
C VAL A 252 24.62 -8.57 -17.10
N PHE A 253 25.03 -9.61 -16.40
CA PHE A 253 26.42 -9.84 -16.00
C PHE A 253 27.06 -10.91 -16.88
N ASP A 254 28.18 -10.58 -17.51
CA ASP A 254 28.93 -11.50 -18.38
C ASP A 254 29.97 -12.30 -17.59
N GLY A 255 29.70 -13.58 -17.38
CA GLY A 255 30.59 -14.52 -16.69
C GLY A 255 31.61 -15.22 -17.61
N ARG A 256 31.73 -14.86 -18.90
CA ARG A 256 32.62 -15.57 -19.83
C ARG A 256 34.11 -15.42 -19.50
N GLY A 257 34.50 -14.36 -18.79
CA GLY A 257 35.87 -14.13 -18.31
C GLY A 257 36.28 -15.00 -17.12
N LEU A 258 35.34 -15.69 -16.46
CA LEU A 258 35.61 -16.53 -15.30
C LEU A 258 36.20 -17.90 -15.69
N PRO A 259 36.93 -18.58 -14.77
CA PRO A 259 37.43 -19.94 -14.95
C PRO A 259 36.35 -20.87 -15.51
N ASN A 260 36.71 -21.69 -16.50
CA ASN A 260 35.75 -22.36 -17.36
C ASN A 260 35.73 -23.88 -17.12
N PRO A 261 34.80 -24.42 -16.30
CA PRO A 261 34.65 -25.85 -16.06
C PRO A 261 34.49 -26.65 -17.35
N GLY A 262 33.84 -26.08 -18.38
CA GLY A 262 33.58 -26.78 -19.65
C GLY A 262 34.83 -27.16 -20.45
N ARG A 263 36.04 -26.72 -20.05
CA ARG A 263 37.30 -27.20 -20.63
C ARG A 263 37.75 -28.54 -20.07
N GLU A 264 37.21 -28.98 -18.93
CA GLU A 264 37.55 -30.25 -18.31
C GLU A 264 36.47 -31.30 -18.62
N GLU A 265 36.89 -32.45 -19.15
CA GLU A 265 35.97 -33.50 -19.60
C GLU A 265 34.99 -33.93 -18.50
N ARG A 266 35.47 -34.00 -17.26
CA ARG A 266 34.69 -34.38 -16.07
C ARG A 266 33.50 -33.45 -15.77
N PHE A 267 33.55 -32.19 -16.20
CA PHE A 267 32.48 -31.22 -15.92
C PHE A 267 31.52 -31.03 -17.10
N LYS A 268 31.86 -31.50 -18.31
CA LYS A 268 30.99 -31.36 -19.49
C LYS A 268 29.56 -31.88 -19.32
N PRO A 269 29.30 -33.04 -18.69
CA PRO A 269 27.93 -33.51 -18.49
C PRO A 269 27.21 -32.82 -17.33
N LEU A 270 27.94 -32.09 -16.49
CA LEU A 270 27.42 -31.45 -15.28
C LEU A 270 26.96 -30.02 -15.54
N THR A 271 26.26 -29.44 -14.58
CA THR A 271 25.71 -28.08 -14.60
C THR A 271 26.24 -27.28 -13.40
N GLY A 272 25.96 -25.98 -13.37
CA GLY A 272 26.29 -25.13 -12.21
C GLY A 272 25.55 -25.48 -10.92
N ARG A 273 24.61 -26.44 -10.93
CA ARG A 273 23.90 -26.96 -9.76
C ARG A 273 24.60 -28.17 -9.12
N ASP A 274 25.50 -28.82 -9.86
CA ASP A 274 26.12 -30.05 -9.42
C ASP A 274 27.29 -29.77 -8.48
N ALA A 275 27.38 -30.52 -7.39
CA ALA A 275 28.37 -30.33 -6.34
C ALA A 275 29.83 -30.23 -6.85
N PRO A 276 30.29 -31.08 -7.81
CA PRO A 276 31.66 -30.96 -8.33
C PRO A 276 31.94 -29.63 -9.03
N VAL A 277 30.96 -29.07 -9.75
CA VAL A 277 31.10 -27.78 -10.45
C VAL A 277 31.03 -26.62 -9.46
N ILE A 278 30.14 -26.72 -8.47
CA ILE A 278 30.02 -25.75 -7.36
C ILE A 278 31.35 -25.66 -6.60
N GLU A 279 31.94 -26.79 -6.23
CA GLU A 279 33.20 -26.86 -5.50
C GLU A 279 34.34 -26.24 -6.32
N TYR A 280 34.45 -26.62 -7.59
CA TYR A 280 35.44 -26.06 -8.50
C TYR A 280 35.36 -24.53 -8.58
N LEU A 281 34.15 -23.97 -8.76
CA LEU A 281 33.95 -22.53 -8.88
C LEU A 281 34.16 -21.80 -7.55
N ASN A 282 33.83 -22.43 -6.42
CA ASN A 282 34.07 -21.89 -5.08
C ASN A 282 35.55 -21.81 -4.70
N GLN A 283 36.43 -22.56 -5.36
CA GLN A 283 37.88 -22.46 -5.12
C GLN A 283 38.52 -21.29 -5.87
N GLN A 284 37.78 -20.58 -6.72
CA GLN A 284 38.32 -19.52 -7.58
C GLN A 284 38.07 -18.14 -6.98
N GLU A 285 39.12 -17.43 -6.60
CA GLU A 285 39.04 -16.06 -6.06
C GLU A 285 38.35 -15.09 -7.03
N SER A 286 38.65 -15.21 -8.33
CA SER A 286 38.03 -14.39 -9.38
C SER A 286 36.51 -14.54 -9.46
N VAL A 287 35.97 -15.73 -9.14
CA VAL A 287 34.53 -15.98 -9.12
C VAL A 287 33.87 -15.27 -7.94
N HIS A 288 34.51 -15.33 -6.76
CA HIS A 288 34.03 -14.64 -5.56
C HIS A 288 34.04 -13.13 -5.73
N GLN A 289 35.14 -12.57 -6.26
CA GLN A 289 35.26 -11.14 -6.50
C GLN A 289 34.19 -10.64 -7.47
N PHE A 290 34.00 -11.34 -8.59
CA PHE A 290 32.97 -11.02 -9.57
C PHE A 290 31.56 -11.07 -8.96
N PHE A 291 31.26 -12.15 -8.23
CA PHE A 291 29.95 -12.32 -7.60
C PHE A 291 29.67 -11.25 -6.53
N ALA A 292 30.67 -10.91 -5.71
CA ALA A 292 30.54 -9.85 -4.71
C ALA A 292 30.25 -8.49 -5.33
N SER A 293 30.93 -8.13 -6.42
CA SER A 293 30.66 -6.89 -7.16
C SER A 293 29.26 -6.88 -7.79
N ALA A 294 28.85 -7.98 -8.42
CA ALA A 294 27.51 -8.12 -9.00
C ALA A 294 26.43 -8.01 -7.92
N LEU A 295 26.61 -8.70 -6.80
CA LEU A 295 25.70 -8.66 -5.65
C LEU A 295 25.57 -7.23 -5.09
N SER A 296 26.67 -6.51 -4.95
CA SER A 296 26.65 -5.13 -4.44
C SER A 296 25.80 -4.19 -5.30
N LEU A 297 25.91 -4.30 -6.63
CA LEU A 297 25.10 -3.51 -7.57
C LEU A 297 23.61 -3.88 -7.50
N VAL A 298 23.32 -5.18 -7.40
CA VAL A 298 21.95 -5.68 -7.26
C VAL A 298 21.34 -5.22 -5.93
N ASP A 299 22.08 -5.31 -4.82
CA ASP A 299 21.61 -4.93 -3.49
C ASP A 299 21.28 -3.43 -3.40
N ALA A 300 22.12 -2.58 -3.98
CA ALA A 300 21.86 -1.14 -4.07
C ALA A 300 20.59 -0.85 -4.88
N SER A 301 20.37 -1.58 -5.97
CA SER A 301 19.18 -1.40 -6.82
C SER A 301 17.92 -1.91 -6.14
N ILE A 302 17.96 -3.04 -5.44
CA ILE A 302 16.82 -3.55 -4.67
C ILE A 302 16.35 -2.50 -3.66
N TYR A 303 17.27 -1.85 -2.95
CA TYR A 303 16.94 -0.79 -2.00
C TYR A 303 16.20 0.38 -2.67
N GLU A 304 16.73 0.92 -3.76
CA GLU A 304 16.09 2.02 -4.49
C GLU A 304 14.77 1.61 -5.14
N TYR A 305 14.66 0.37 -5.62
CA TYR A 305 13.44 -0.15 -6.23
C TYR A 305 12.31 -0.24 -5.20
N GLN A 306 12.60 -0.81 -4.03
CA GLN A 306 11.65 -0.86 -2.92
C GLN A 306 11.25 0.56 -2.47
N ARG A 307 12.21 1.49 -2.38
CA ARG A 307 11.94 2.89 -2.01
C ARG A 307 11.04 3.61 -3.01
N ARG A 308 11.16 3.31 -4.31
CA ARG A 308 10.39 3.93 -5.39
C ARG A 308 9.10 3.19 -5.74
N GLY A 309 8.80 2.06 -5.09
CA GLY A 309 7.60 1.26 -5.33
C GLY A 309 7.65 0.44 -6.63
N PHE A 310 8.83 0.14 -7.17
CA PHE A 310 8.93 -0.75 -8.32
C PHE A 310 8.63 -2.21 -7.91
N LYS A 311 7.93 -2.92 -8.80
CA LYS A 311 7.45 -4.28 -8.54
C LYS A 311 8.39 -5.39 -8.99
N HIS A 312 9.21 -5.11 -10.01
CA HIS A 312 9.99 -6.12 -10.70
C HIS A 312 11.41 -5.61 -10.97
N LEU A 313 12.39 -6.47 -10.68
CA LEU A 313 13.80 -6.29 -11.07
C LEU A 313 14.29 -7.55 -11.78
N MET A 314 14.89 -7.40 -12.95
CA MET A 314 15.53 -8.51 -13.66
C MET A 314 17.03 -8.54 -13.40
N VAL A 315 17.59 -9.72 -13.15
CA VAL A 315 19.03 -9.95 -13.07
C VAL A 315 19.38 -11.18 -13.89
N ALA A 316 20.31 -11.08 -14.82
CA ALA A 316 20.71 -12.18 -15.69
C ALA A 316 22.22 -12.41 -15.65
N PHE A 317 22.64 -13.66 -15.50
CA PHE A 317 24.03 -14.08 -15.67
C PHE A 317 24.18 -14.84 -16.99
N GLY A 318 25.12 -14.40 -17.83
CA GLY A 318 25.42 -15.01 -19.12
C GLY A 318 26.75 -15.76 -19.11
N CYS A 319 26.80 -16.93 -19.74
CA CYS A 319 28.06 -17.55 -20.15
C CYS A 319 27.95 -18.06 -21.59
N THR A 320 29.00 -18.71 -22.11
CA THR A 320 28.99 -19.19 -23.50
C THR A 320 27.87 -20.21 -23.74
N GLY A 321 27.82 -21.30 -22.97
CA GLY A 321 26.86 -22.40 -23.17
C GLY A 321 25.62 -22.37 -22.28
N GLY A 322 25.53 -21.44 -21.33
CA GLY A 322 24.39 -21.34 -20.40
C GLY A 322 24.27 -22.48 -19.38
N GLN A 323 25.32 -23.28 -19.17
CA GLN A 323 25.24 -24.55 -18.42
C GLN A 323 25.96 -24.54 -17.05
N HIS A 324 27.15 -23.92 -16.95
CA HIS A 324 28.00 -23.98 -15.75
C HIS A 324 28.02 -22.67 -14.98
N ARG A 325 28.86 -21.72 -15.44
CA ARG A 325 29.15 -20.46 -14.73
C ARG A 325 27.91 -19.60 -14.49
N SER A 326 27.08 -19.40 -15.52
CA SER A 326 25.86 -18.59 -15.39
C SER A 326 24.85 -19.23 -14.45
N VAL A 327 24.68 -20.56 -14.52
CA VAL A 327 23.78 -21.33 -13.64
C VAL A 327 24.25 -21.19 -12.19
N TYR A 328 25.54 -21.40 -11.94
CA TYR A 328 26.13 -21.26 -10.61
C TYR A 328 25.91 -19.85 -10.02
N LEU A 329 26.22 -18.80 -10.77
CA LEU A 329 26.08 -17.41 -10.29
C LEU A 329 24.61 -17.06 -10.01
N ALA A 330 23.68 -17.51 -10.87
CA ALA A 330 22.25 -17.30 -10.68
C ALA A 330 21.73 -18.01 -9.40
N GLU A 331 22.17 -19.24 -9.16
CA GLU A 331 21.85 -19.99 -7.93
C GLU A 331 22.40 -19.29 -6.67
N GLN A 332 23.65 -18.81 -6.71
CA GLN A 332 24.24 -18.08 -5.58
C GLN A 332 23.46 -16.79 -5.28
N LEU A 333 23.06 -16.03 -6.31
CA LEU A 333 22.26 -14.83 -6.11
C LEU A 333 20.88 -15.17 -5.53
N ALA A 334 20.20 -16.18 -6.09
CA ALA A 334 18.89 -16.61 -5.60
C ALA A 334 18.95 -17.04 -4.13
N LYS A 335 19.97 -17.83 -3.76
CA LYS A 335 20.22 -18.24 -2.38
C LYS A 335 20.41 -17.04 -1.45
N ARG A 336 21.16 -16.02 -1.88
CA ARG A 336 21.42 -14.82 -1.08
C ARG A 336 20.16 -13.97 -0.89
N LEU A 337 19.35 -13.81 -1.95
CA LEU A 337 18.17 -12.95 -1.92
C LEU A 337 16.95 -13.61 -1.25
N ARG A 338 16.80 -14.95 -1.29
CA ARG A 338 15.72 -15.65 -0.59
C ARG A 338 15.74 -15.46 0.94
N ALA A 339 16.89 -15.11 1.50
CA ALA A 339 17.03 -14.81 2.92
C ALA A 339 16.66 -13.35 3.28
N ARG A 340 16.32 -12.51 2.29
CA ARG A 340 16.08 -11.07 2.47
C ARG A 340 14.58 -10.79 2.59
N ASN A 341 14.18 -10.03 3.60
CA ASN A 341 12.80 -9.60 3.77
C ASN A 341 12.37 -8.63 2.66
N GLY A 342 11.11 -8.74 2.22
CA GLY A 342 10.53 -7.83 1.23
C GLY A 342 10.97 -8.10 -0.22
N VAL A 343 11.65 -9.23 -0.47
CA VAL A 343 12.06 -9.68 -1.81
C VAL A 343 11.47 -11.06 -2.08
N ASP A 344 10.78 -11.19 -3.20
CA ASP A 344 10.36 -12.49 -3.73
C ASP A 344 11.30 -12.89 -4.88
N VAL A 345 11.69 -14.17 -4.96
CA VAL A 345 12.74 -14.61 -5.89
C VAL A 345 12.18 -15.65 -6.85
N VAL A 346 12.23 -15.30 -8.14
CA VAL A 346 11.88 -16.20 -9.24
C VAL A 346 13.17 -16.51 -10.02
N LEU A 347 13.54 -17.79 -10.12
CA LEU A 347 14.79 -18.23 -10.74
C LEU A 347 14.51 -19.09 -11.98
N HIS A 348 15.13 -18.73 -13.11
CA HIS A 348 14.99 -19.43 -14.38
C HIS A 348 16.35 -19.78 -14.98
N HIS A 349 16.48 -21.02 -15.46
CA HIS A 349 17.65 -21.49 -16.18
C HIS A 349 17.29 -21.84 -17.62
N ARG A 350 17.30 -20.84 -18.49
CA ARG A 350 16.80 -20.91 -19.88
C ARG A 350 17.31 -22.14 -20.67
N GLU A 351 18.59 -22.45 -20.52
CA GLU A 351 19.24 -23.53 -21.26
C GLU A 351 19.06 -24.91 -20.63
N LEU A 352 18.69 -24.98 -19.34
CA LEU A 352 18.37 -26.23 -18.66
C LEU A 352 16.89 -26.57 -18.78
N GLU A 353 16.01 -25.56 -18.80
CA GLU A 353 14.57 -25.71 -18.98
C GLU A 353 14.23 -26.18 -20.40
N SER A 354 14.90 -25.63 -21.42
CA SER A 354 14.74 -26.06 -22.82
C SER A 354 15.32 -27.43 -23.18
N ARG A 355 15.93 -28.14 -22.22
CA ARG A 355 16.40 -29.54 -22.39
C ARG A 355 15.46 -30.55 -21.74
N ALA A 356 14.48 -30.09 -20.96
CA ALA A 356 13.50 -30.93 -20.27
C ALA A 356 12.19 -31.09 -21.08
N GLU A 357 12.03 -30.32 -22.16
CA GLU A 357 11.12 -30.57 -23.28
C GLU A 357 11.85 -31.38 -24.35
#